data_AF-A0A5E4QTI4-F1
#
_entry.id   AF-A0A5E4QTI4-F1
#
_cell.length_a   1.000
_cell.length_b   1.000
_cell.length_c   1.000
_cell.angle_alpha   90.00
_cell.angle_beta   90.00
_cell.angle_gamma   90.00
#
_symmetry.space_group_name_H-M   'P 1'
#
loop_
_entity.id
_entity.type
_entity.pdbx_description
1 polymer ?
#
loop_
_entity_poly.entity_id
_entity_poly.type
_entity_poly.pdbx_seq_one_letter_code
_entity_poly.pdbx_strand_id
1 'polypeptide(L)'
;MRIYENLGTRITTRKGDSRSVKNVQDIIRMLKEIDPDRLPIFVARDLHKIPPVTFDHLDVTKILKELTSLRTEVTQMKLNTIAKSEITDIQNDMYFR
;
A
#
# COMPACT_ATOMS: atom_id res chain seq x y z
N MET A 1 -14.74 16.97 -18.84
CA MET A 1 -13.50 17.63 -19.33
C MET A 1 -12.51 16.54 -19.73
N ARG A 2 -12.33 16.27 -21.02
CA ARG A 2 -11.40 15.21 -21.47
C ARG A 2 -10.01 15.82 -21.63
N ILE A 3 -9.04 15.31 -20.88
CA ILE A 3 -7.61 15.68 -20.98
C ILE A 3 -7.01 15.44 -22.38
N TYR A 4 -7.74 14.76 -23.27
CA TYR A 4 -7.31 14.43 -24.63
C TYR A 4 -7.94 15.30 -25.74
N GLU A 5 -8.89 16.18 -25.42
CA GLU A 5 -9.63 16.96 -26.45
C GLU A 5 -8.78 18.07 -27.11
N ASN A 6 -7.61 18.42 -26.55
CA ASN A 6 -6.70 19.43 -27.10
C ASN A 6 -5.37 18.85 -27.60
N LEU A 7 -5.33 17.58 -28.00
CA LEU A 7 -4.23 17.09 -28.83
C LEU A 7 -4.57 17.39 -30.29
N GLY A 8 -4.33 18.63 -30.73
CA GLY A 8 -4.35 19.02 -32.15
C GLY A 8 -3.31 18.29 -33.02
N THR A 9 -2.80 17.16 -32.54
CA THR A 9 -1.74 16.36 -33.11
C THR A 9 -2.26 14.94 -33.34
N ARG A 10 -2.09 14.48 -34.58
CA ARG A 10 -2.40 13.12 -35.03
C ARG A 10 -1.76 12.09 -34.10
N ILE A 11 -2.58 11.19 -33.52
CA ILE A 11 -2.10 10.02 -32.78
C ILE A 11 -1.21 9.21 -33.73
N THR A 12 0.09 9.21 -33.46
CA THR A 12 1.09 8.58 -34.33
C THR A 12 1.42 7.20 -33.80
N THR A 13 1.02 6.15 -34.53
CA THR A 13 1.38 4.77 -34.20
C THR A 13 2.84 4.51 -34.60
N ARG A 14 3.73 4.37 -33.61
CA ARG A 14 5.16 4.08 -33.82
C ARG A 14 5.43 2.56 -33.82
N LYS A 15 6.42 2.12 -34.60
CA LYS A 15 6.89 0.72 -34.71
C LYS A 15 8.40 0.62 -34.42
N GLY A 16 8.89 -0.59 -34.15
CA GLY A 16 10.30 -0.90 -33.89
C GLY A 16 10.75 -0.70 -32.43
N ASP A 17 12.02 -0.99 -32.16
CA ASP A 17 12.57 -1.12 -30.79
C ASP A 17 12.53 0.18 -29.98
N SER A 18 12.57 1.34 -30.67
CA SER A 18 12.52 2.66 -30.02
C SER A 18 11.10 3.11 -29.62
N ARG A 19 10.06 2.30 -29.85
CA ARG A 19 8.66 2.68 -29.62
C ARG A 19 8.39 3.05 -28.15
N SER A 20 8.86 2.23 -27.21
CA SER A 20 8.61 2.44 -25.77
C SER A 20 9.22 3.76 -25.29
N VAL A 21 10.49 4.00 -25.63
CA VAL A 21 11.25 5.20 -25.26
C VAL A 21 10.57 6.46 -25.81
N LYS A 22 10.17 6.45 -27.09
CA LYS A 22 9.51 7.60 -27.72
C LYS A 22 8.11 7.86 -27.14
N ASN A 23 7.36 6.82 -26.81
CA ASN A 23 6.06 6.97 -26.14
C ASN A 23 6.22 7.62 -24.76
N VAL A 24 7.23 7.22 -23.98
CA VAL A 24 7.52 7.84 -22.69
C VAL A 24 7.93 9.30 -22.85
N GLN A 25 8.76 9.63 -23.84
CA GLN A 25 9.12 11.03 -24.16
C GLN A 25 7.89 11.87 -24.52
N ASP A 26 6.96 11.32 -25.31
CA ASP A 26 5.72 11.99 -25.69
C ASP A 26 4.82 12.23 -24.47
N ILE A 27 4.69 11.26 -23.56
CA ILE A 27 3.97 11.42 -22.29
C ILE A 27 4.60 12.51 -21.43
N ILE A 28 5.93 12.49 -21.26
CA ILE A 28 6.64 13.50 -20.46
C ILE A 28 6.44 14.90 -21.06
N ARG A 29 6.54 15.04 -22.37
CA ARG A 29 6.31 16.31 -23.07
C ARG A 29 4.89 16.80 -22.84
N MET A 30 3.89 15.93 -23.03
CA MET A 30 2.49 16.24 -22.76
C MET A 30 2.28 16.74 -21.32
N LEU A 31 2.88 16.06 -20.34
CA LEU A 31 2.78 16.46 -18.93
C LEU A 31 3.46 17.80 -18.63
N LYS A 32 4.52 18.17 -19.36
CA LYS A 32 5.23 19.45 -19.20
C LYS A 32 4.52 20.63 -19.88
N GLU A 33 3.83 20.37 -20.98
CA GLU A 33 3.17 21.41 -21.79
C GLU A 33 1.72 21.68 -21.34
N ILE A 34 1.11 20.76 -20.61
CA ILE A 34 -0.24 20.93 -20.05
C ILE A 34 -0.21 21.87 -18.85
N ASP A 35 -1.18 22.78 -18.82
CA ASP A 35 -1.53 23.59 -17.65
C ASP A 35 -1.69 22.69 -16.39
N PRO A 36 -0.92 22.93 -15.31
CA PRO A 36 -0.97 22.13 -14.08
C PRO A 36 -2.37 21.96 -13.47
N ASP A 37 -3.29 22.89 -13.71
CA ASP A 37 -4.67 22.79 -13.21
C ASP A 37 -5.57 21.88 -14.05
N ARG A 38 -5.10 21.47 -15.23
CA ARG A 38 -5.76 20.49 -16.11
C ARG A 38 -5.21 19.08 -15.92
N LEU A 39 -4.12 18.91 -15.16
CA LEU A 39 -3.58 17.59 -14.84
C LEU A 39 -4.51 16.86 -13.86
N PRO A 40 -4.79 15.56 -14.08
CA PRO A 40 -5.56 14.77 -13.15
C PRO A 40 -4.82 14.68 -11.81
N ILE A 41 -5.52 15.01 -10.73
CA ILE A 41 -4.98 14.93 -9.37
C ILE A 41 -5.44 13.60 -8.78
N PHE A 42 -4.51 12.66 -8.61
CA PHE A 42 -4.79 11.33 -8.05
C PHE A 42 -4.68 11.28 -6.52
N VAL A 43 -4.45 12.45 -5.92
CA VAL A 43 -4.41 12.66 -4.47
C VAL A 43 -5.28 13.85 -4.14
N ALA A 44 -5.80 13.94 -2.92
CA ALA A 44 -6.50 15.15 -2.51
C ALA A 44 -5.49 16.31 -2.39
N ARG A 45 -5.52 17.27 -3.33
CA ARG A 45 -4.68 18.50 -3.28
C ARG A 45 -4.99 19.31 -2.01
N ASP A 46 -6.27 19.33 -1.62
CA ASP A 46 -6.80 20.05 -0.47
C ASP A 46 -7.30 19.08 0.61
N LEU A 47 -6.41 18.59 1.47
CA LEU A 47 -6.77 17.65 2.54
C LEU A 47 -7.88 18.17 3.47
N HIS A 48 -7.94 19.48 3.68
CA HIS A 48 -8.96 20.14 4.51
C HIS A 48 -10.36 20.14 3.90
N LYS A 49 -10.50 19.86 2.59
CA LYS A 49 -11.80 19.72 1.91
C LYS A 49 -12.35 18.29 1.97
N ILE A 50 -11.55 17.34 2.44
CA ILE A 50 -12.00 15.96 2.63
C ILE A 50 -12.85 15.93 3.89
N PRO A 51 -14.02 15.25 3.88
CA PRO A 51 -14.77 15.01 5.10
C PRO A 51 -13.88 14.34 6.16
N PRO A 52 -14.06 14.66 7.45
CA PRO A 52 -13.31 14.00 8.51
C PRO A 52 -13.55 12.49 8.47
N VAL A 53 -12.49 11.71 8.67
CA VAL A 53 -12.62 10.26 8.77
C VAL A 53 -13.26 9.92 10.13
N THR A 54 -14.58 9.68 10.15
CA THR A 54 -15.33 9.20 11.32
C THR A 54 -15.29 7.67 11.42
N PHE A 55 -15.76 7.13 12.55
CA PHE A 55 -15.85 5.68 12.77
C PHE A 55 -16.73 4.96 11.74
N ASP A 56 -17.65 5.65 11.07
CA ASP A 56 -18.50 5.09 10.01
C ASP A 56 -17.70 4.71 8.76
N HIS A 57 -16.47 5.21 8.63
CA HIS A 57 -15.58 4.93 7.51
C HIS A 57 -14.57 3.82 7.84
N LEU A 58 -14.64 3.24 9.04
CA LEU A 58 -13.76 2.17 9.48
C LEU A 58 -14.52 0.85 9.50
N ASP A 59 -13.91 -0.21 8.97
CA ASP A 59 -14.39 -1.57 9.22
C ASP A 59 -13.95 -2.00 10.63
N VAL A 60 -14.74 -1.58 11.62
CA VAL A 60 -14.51 -1.90 13.04
C VAL A 60 -14.46 -3.40 13.27
N THR A 61 -15.24 -4.18 12.50
CA THR A 61 -15.28 -5.63 12.62
C THR A 61 -13.95 -6.25 12.21
N LYS A 62 -13.36 -5.78 11.11
CA LYS A 62 -12.02 -6.20 10.67
C LYS A 62 -10.96 -5.87 11.72
N ILE A 63 -10.98 -4.65 12.27
CA ILE A 63 -10.02 -4.23 13.31
C ILE A 63 -10.12 -5.13 14.56
N LEU A 64 -11.34 -5.43 15.01
CA LEU A 64 -11.55 -6.29 16.18
C LEU A 64 -11.13 -7.73 15.93
N LYS A 65 -11.33 -8.26 14.72
CA LYS A 65 -10.85 -9.59 14.33
C LYS A 65 -9.32 -9.67 14.35
N GLU A 66 -8.65 -8.68 13.76
CA GLU A 66 -7.18 -8.60 13.76
C GLU A 66 -6.63 -8.48 15.19
N LEU A 67 -7.24 -7.62 16.03
CA LEU A 67 -6.87 -7.50 17.44
C LEU A 67 -7.01 -8.82 18.20
N THR A 68 -8.06 -9.59 17.91
CA THR A 68 -8.32 -10.88 18.55
C THR A 68 -7.30 -11.93 18.11
N SER A 69 -6.94 -11.96 16.81
CA SER A 69 -5.85 -12.80 16.30
C SER A 69 -4.54 -12.49 17.02
N LEU A 70 -4.18 -11.20 17.09
CA LEU A 70 -2.94 -10.76 17.72
C LEU A 70 -2.88 -11.15 19.21
N ARG A 71 -3.97 -10.97 19.96
CA ARG A 71 -4.05 -11.41 21.37
C ARG A 71 -3.85 -12.92 21.50
N THR A 72 -4.41 -13.69 20.57
CA THR A 72 -4.28 -15.16 20.56
C THR A 72 -2.84 -15.56 20.30
N GLU A 73 -2.19 -14.98 19.29
CA GLU A 73 -0.79 -15.22 18.95
C GLU A 73 0.15 -14.88 20.11
N VAL A 74 -0.05 -13.72 20.76
CA VAL A 74 0.74 -13.33 21.95
C VAL A 74 0.56 -14.31 23.10
N THR A 75 -0.66 -14.82 23.31
CA THR A 75 -0.93 -15.82 24.36
C THR A 75 -0.19 -17.12 24.06
N GLN A 76 -0.24 -17.58 22.82
CA GLN A 76 0.48 -18.78 22.39
C GLN A 76 2.01 -18.62 22.50
N MET A 77 2.55 -17.46 22.13
CA MET A 77 3.99 -17.17 22.32
C MET A 77 4.42 -17.27 23.78
N LYS A 78 3.60 -16.74 24.71
CA LYS A 78 3.88 -16.83 26.15
C LYS A 78 3.87 -18.27 26.64
N LEU A 79 2.84 -19.04 26.27
CA LEU A 79 2.75 -20.46 26.63
C LEU A 79 3.93 -21.27 26.10
N ASN A 80 4.32 -21.06 24.84
CA ASN A 80 5.48 -21.74 24.25
C ASN A 80 6.79 -21.38 24.94
N THR A 81 6.93 -20.14 25.42
CA THR A 81 8.12 -19.70 26.16
C THR A 81 8.20 -20.42 27.51
N ILE A 82 7.08 -20.52 28.22
CA ILE A 82 6.99 -21.24 29.51
C ILE A 82 7.28 -22.74 29.31
N ALA A 83 6.65 -23.37 28.33
CA ALA A 83 6.89 -24.78 28.04
C ALA A 83 8.36 -25.06 27.69
N LYS A 84 9.01 -24.14 26.96
CA LYS A 84 10.44 -24.24 26.64
C LYS A 84 11.32 -24.13 27.89
N SER A 85 11.02 -23.24 28.84
CA SER A 85 11.77 -23.18 30.10
C SER A 85 11.60 -24.47 30.91
N GLU A 86 10.38 -24.99 31.05
CA GLU A 86 10.12 -26.22 31.80
C GLU A 86 10.88 -27.42 31.21
N ILE A 87 10.91 -27.55 29.88
CA ILE A 87 11.69 -28.60 29.20
C ILE A 87 13.19 -28.44 29.47
N THR A 88 13.70 -27.20 29.47
CA THR A 88 15.12 -26.92 29.72
C THR A 88 15.51 -27.30 31.14
N ASP A 89 14.65 -26.99 32.12
CA ASP A 89 14.86 -27.33 33.52
C ASP A 89 14.89 -28.85 33.73
N ILE A 90 13.96 -29.59 33.12
CA ILE A 90 13.94 -31.07 33.18
C ILE A 90 15.20 -31.66 32.55
N GLN A 91 15.66 -31.12 31.41
CA GLN A 91 16.88 -31.58 30.76
C GLN A 91 18.08 -31.39 31.68
N ASN A 92 18.23 -30.21 32.28
CA ASN A 92 19.32 -29.94 33.22
C ASN A 92 19.30 -30.93 34.39
N ASP A 93 18.13 -31.17 35.00
CA ASP A 93 17.99 -32.13 36.10
C ASP A 93 18.37 -33.57 35.71
N MET A 94 18.15 -33.98 34.45
CA MET A 94 18.57 -35.29 33.96
C MET A 94 20.07 -35.38 33.66
N TYR A 95 20.70 -34.27 33.25
CA TYR A 95 22.14 -34.25 32.95
C TYR A 95 23.03 -34.16 34.19
N PHE A 96 22.51 -33.67 35.33
CA PHE A 96 23.23 -33.57 36.60
C PHE A 96 22.98 -34.73 37.58
N ARG A 97 22.28 -35.79 37.14
CA ARG A 97 22.20 -37.10 37.82
C ARG A 97 23.19 -38.09 37.21
#